data_AF-A0A428H7V6-F1
#
_entry.id   AF-A0A428H7V6-F1
#
_cell.length_a   1.000
_cell.length_b   1.000
_cell.length_c   1.000
_cell.angle_alpha   90.00
_cell.angle_beta   90.00
_cell.angle_gamma   90.00
#
_symmetry.space_group_name_H-M   'P 1'
#
loop_
_entity.id
_entity.type
_entity.pdbx_description
1 polymer ?
#
loop_
_entity_poly.entity_id
_entity_poly.type
_entity_poly.pdbx_seq_one_letter_code
_entity_poly.pdbx_strand_id
1 'polypeptide(L)'
;MVILELYQNDYSKDIVAFDSIKEGKTFVAQIPGYTLETEDGFEVEFFNPTNLPDYLEIIYNGNIVPLSKFMFDPEENVDIIWKEISNLSEPNEKVIEGYSKIDAYVVNNDEVKT
;
A
#
# COMPACT_ATOMS: atom_id res chain seq x y z
N MET A 1 3.07 2.11 -10.61
CA MET A 1 3.68 1.46 -9.42
C MET A 1 2.81 1.78 -8.21
N VAL A 2 2.79 0.92 -7.19
CA VAL A 2 2.04 1.15 -5.95
C VAL A 2 2.94 0.91 -4.75
N ILE A 3 2.80 1.72 -3.71
CA ILE A 3 3.44 1.51 -2.41
C ILE A 3 2.40 0.92 -1.45
N LEU A 4 2.81 -0.13 -0.75
CA LEU A 4 2.12 -0.63 0.43
C LEU A 4 2.52 0.20 1.65
N GLU A 5 1.54 0.87 2.23
CA GLU A 5 1.60 1.45 3.56
C GLU A 5 0.84 0.57 4.54
N LEU A 6 1.45 0.31 5.70
CA LEU A 6 0.76 -0.21 6.88
C LEU A 6 0.39 0.96 7.77
N TYR A 7 -0.89 1.07 8.12
CA TYR A 7 -1.43 2.15 8.92
C TYR A 7 -2.12 1.60 10.16
N GLN A 8 -1.81 2.16 11.33
CA GLN A 8 -2.47 1.81 12.59
C GLN A 8 -2.36 3.00 13.55
N ASN A 9 -3.50 3.54 13.99
CA ASN A 9 -3.54 4.78 14.78
C ASN A 9 -2.76 5.93 14.11
N ASP A 10 -1.83 6.55 14.85
CA ASP A 10 -0.96 7.61 14.35
C ASP A 10 0.36 7.05 13.76
N TYR A 11 0.51 5.72 13.69
CA TYR A 11 1.67 5.06 13.11
C TYR A 11 1.37 4.66 11.67
N SER A 12 2.22 5.12 10.75
CA SER A 12 2.19 4.67 9.37
C SER A 12 3.59 4.36 8.86
N LYS A 13 3.70 3.34 8.01
CA LYS A 13 4.98 2.94 7.43
C LYS A 13 4.81 2.39 6.03
N ASP A 14 5.45 3.06 5.07
CA ASP A 14 5.66 2.53 3.73
C ASP A 14 6.71 1.39 3.78
N ILE A 15 6.39 0.22 3.23
CA ILE A 15 7.25 -0.98 3.36
C ILE A 15 7.78 -1.49 2.01
N VAL A 16 6.91 -1.65 1.02
CA VAL A 16 7.25 -2.27 -0.25
C VAL A 16 6.60 -1.51 -1.41
N ALA A 17 7.33 -1.35 -2.51
CA ALA A 17 6.78 -0.88 -3.78
C ALA A 17 6.60 -2.07 -4.74
N PHE A 18 5.50 -2.07 -5.49
CA PHE A 18 5.13 -3.10 -6.45
C PHE A 18 4.83 -2.47 -7.82
N ASP A 19 5.10 -3.21 -8.90
CA ASP A 19 4.79 -2.71 -10.24
C ASP A 19 3.27 -2.60 -10.46
N SER A 20 2.47 -3.44 -9.78
CA SER A 20 1.01 -3.44 -9.86
C SER A 20 0.32 -3.76 -8.54
N ILE A 21 -0.95 -3.31 -8.41
CA ILE A 21 -1.81 -3.65 -7.27
C ILE A 21 -2.01 -5.17 -7.12
N LYS A 22 -2.08 -5.91 -8.22
CA LYS A 22 -2.24 -7.37 -8.22
C LYS A 22 -1.07 -8.07 -7.53
N GLU A 23 0.14 -7.56 -7.78
CA GLU A 23 1.35 -8.08 -7.16
C GLU A 23 1.38 -7.75 -5.66
N GLY A 24 1.03 -6.51 -5.30
CA GLY A 24 0.83 -6.10 -3.91
C GLY A 24 -0.18 -6.98 -3.16
N LYS A 25 -1.36 -7.24 -3.75
CA LYS A 25 -2.37 -8.14 -3.17
C LYS A 25 -1.86 -9.57 -2.98
N THR A 26 -1.01 -10.05 -3.89
CA THR A 26 -0.34 -11.37 -3.75
C THR A 26 0.66 -11.38 -2.59
N PHE A 27 1.35 -10.25 -2.36
CA PHE A 27 2.25 -10.09 -1.22
C PHE A 27 1.50 -10.08 0.11
N VAL A 28 0.48 -9.23 0.28
CA VAL A 28 -0.24 -9.11 1.56
C VAL A 28 -1.07 -10.34 1.91
N ALA A 29 -1.49 -11.14 0.92
CA ALA A 29 -2.17 -12.41 1.16
C ALA A 29 -1.30 -13.45 1.91
N GLN A 30 0.02 -13.23 2.01
CA GLN A 30 0.93 -14.06 2.82
C GLN A 30 0.96 -13.64 4.29
N ILE A 31 0.39 -12.48 4.64
CA ILE A 31 0.36 -11.96 6.01
C ILE A 31 -0.75 -12.70 6.80
N PRO A 32 -0.40 -13.39 7.90
CA PRO A 32 -1.39 -14.02 8.75
C PRO A 32 -2.44 -13.03 9.26
N GLY A 33 -3.72 -13.41 9.16
CA GLY A 33 -4.83 -12.55 9.57
C GLY A 33 -5.20 -11.47 8.56
N TYR A 34 -4.61 -11.48 7.35
CA TYR A 34 -5.06 -10.65 6.23
C TYR A 34 -6.51 -10.92 5.85
N THR A 35 -7.25 -9.82 5.68
CA THR A 35 -8.67 -9.81 5.37
C THR A 35 -8.97 -8.68 4.38
N LEU A 36 -9.86 -8.95 3.44
CA LEU A 36 -10.45 -7.99 2.52
C LEU A 36 -11.97 -8.09 2.68
N GLU A 37 -12.59 -7.01 3.13
CA GLU A 37 -14.04 -6.93 3.40
C GLU A 37 -14.67 -5.75 2.64
N THR A 38 -16.00 -5.75 2.55
CA THR A 38 -16.76 -4.64 1.98
C THR A 38 -17.58 -3.97 3.07
N GLU A 39 -17.25 -2.73 3.40
CA GLU A 39 -17.94 -1.90 4.39
C GLU A 39 -18.53 -0.66 3.70
N ASP A 40 -19.83 -0.41 3.89
CA ASP A 40 -20.55 0.73 3.28
C ASP A 40 -20.33 0.91 1.76
N GLY A 41 -20.07 -0.19 1.05
CA GLY A 41 -19.83 -0.20 -0.40
C GLY A 41 -18.37 0.06 -0.81
N PHE A 42 -17.44 0.15 0.15
CA PHE A 42 -16.01 0.32 -0.07
C PHE A 42 -15.25 -0.95 0.35
N GLU A 43 -14.20 -1.28 -0.39
CA GLU A 43 -13.27 -2.34 0.01
C GLU A 43 -12.34 -1.83 1.13
N VAL A 44 -12.28 -2.58 2.23
CA VAL A 44 -11.37 -2.33 3.36
C VAL A 44 -10.42 -3.52 3.45
N GLU A 45 -9.12 -3.25 3.41
CA GLU A 45 -8.07 -4.27 3.55
C GLU A 45 -7.31 -4.04 4.86
N PHE A 46 -7.15 -5.09 5.65
CA PHE A 46 -6.44 -5.03 6.93
C PHE A 46 -5.88 -6.40 7.31
N PHE A 47 -5.06 -6.44 8.36
CA PHE A 47 -4.78 -7.68 9.06
C PHE A 47 -4.82 -7.51 10.58
N ASN A 48 -5.17 -8.60 11.28
CA ASN A 48 -5.13 -8.60 12.75
C ASN A 48 -3.71 -8.96 13.24
N PRO A 49 -3.00 -8.07 13.95
CA PRO A 49 -1.63 -8.30 14.39
C PRO A 49 -1.50 -9.43 15.42
N THR A 50 -2.57 -9.82 16.12
CA THR A 50 -2.54 -10.97 17.04
C THR A 50 -2.36 -12.31 16.32
N ASN A 51 -2.64 -12.36 15.02
CA ASN A 51 -2.43 -13.54 14.18
C ASN A 51 -0.98 -13.63 13.68
N LEU A 52 -0.18 -12.57 13.82
CA LEU A 52 1.22 -12.59 13.43
C LEU A 52 2.05 -13.43 14.42
N PRO A 53 3.05 -14.19 13.93
CA PRO A 53 4.05 -14.77 14.79
C PRO A 53 4.97 -13.67 15.39
N ASP A 54 5.80 -14.08 16.35
CA ASP A 54 6.83 -13.23 16.93
C ASP A 54 7.80 -12.70 15.86
N TYR A 55 8.02 -13.48 14.78
CA TYR A 55 8.81 -13.09 13.62
C TYR A 55 8.33 -13.83 12.36
N LEU A 56 8.15 -13.09 11.27
CA LEU A 56 7.77 -13.58 9.95
C LEU A 56 8.71 -12.96 8.92
N GLU A 57 9.20 -13.79 8.00
CA GLU A 57 9.92 -13.34 6.82
C GLU A 57 9.04 -13.58 5.59
N ILE A 58 8.72 -12.53 4.86
CA ILE A 58 8.12 -12.64 3.54
C ILE A 58 9.23 -12.43 2.51
N ILE A 59 9.45 -13.43 1.65
CA ILE A 59 10.46 -13.36 0.60
C ILE A 59 9.81 -12.78 -0.65
N TYR A 60 10.30 -11.62 -1.09
CA TYR A 60 9.82 -10.95 -2.29
C TYR A 60 10.99 -10.48 -3.15
N ASN A 61 11.00 -10.92 -4.42
CA ASN A 61 12.08 -10.66 -5.37
C ASN A 61 13.49 -10.95 -4.82
N GLY A 62 13.64 -12.04 -4.05
CA GLY A 62 14.90 -12.43 -3.40
C GLY A 62 15.29 -11.61 -2.16
N ASN A 63 14.49 -10.61 -1.77
CA ASN A 63 14.68 -9.81 -0.56
C ASN A 63 13.79 -10.31 0.57
N ILE A 64 14.23 -10.07 1.81
CA ILE A 64 13.46 -10.41 3.02
C ILE A 64 12.73 -9.16 3.50
N VAL A 65 11.41 -9.27 3.65
CA VAL A 65 10.58 -8.28 4.34
C VAL A 65 10.20 -8.84 5.71
N PRO A 66 10.81 -8.35 6.81
CA PRO A 66 10.51 -8.83 8.14
C PRO A 66 9.23 -8.17 8.69
N LEU A 67 8.34 -8.98 9.24
CA LEU A 67 7.18 -8.55 10.03
C LEU A 67 7.22 -9.24 11.39
N SER A 68 6.70 -8.55 12.40
CA SER A 68 6.58 -9.09 13.75
C SER A 68 5.33 -8.52 14.40
N LYS A 69 4.62 -9.34 15.19
CA LYS A 69 3.49 -8.84 15.98
C LYS A 69 3.87 -7.70 16.93
N PHE A 70 5.15 -7.61 17.33
CA PHE A 70 5.65 -6.55 18.21
C PHE A 70 5.81 -5.19 17.50
N MET A 71 5.56 -5.11 16.19
CA MET A 71 5.57 -3.86 15.43
C MET A 71 4.25 -3.09 15.55
N PHE A 72 3.21 -3.70 16.12
CA PHE A 72 1.83 -3.20 16.08
C PHE A 72 1.17 -3.26 17.46
N ASP A 73 0.13 -2.46 17.64
CA ASP A 73 -0.78 -2.56 18.76
C ASP A 73 -1.66 -3.81 18.60
N PRO A 74 -1.72 -4.73 19.58
CA PRO A 74 -2.54 -5.93 19.50
C PRO A 74 -4.05 -5.69 19.63
N GLU A 75 -4.48 -4.52 20.12
CA GLU A 75 -5.91 -4.22 20.35
C GLU A 75 -6.64 -3.76 19.07
N GLU A 76 -5.91 -3.44 18.01
CA GLU A 76 -6.46 -2.90 16.78
C GLU A 76 -5.94 -3.61 15.53
N ASN A 77 -6.69 -3.53 14.44
CA ASN A 77 -6.24 -4.02 13.14
C ASN A 77 -5.19 -3.06 12.54
N VAL A 78 -4.39 -3.59 11.63
CA VAL A 78 -3.47 -2.79 10.81
C VAL A 78 -4.08 -2.67 9.42
N ASP A 79 -4.39 -1.45 9.02
CA ASP A 79 -4.96 -1.13 7.71
C ASP A 79 -3.88 -1.23 6.63
N ILE A 80 -4.27 -1.75 5.48
CA ILE A 80 -3.46 -1.85 4.28
C ILE A 80 -3.89 -0.74 3.33
N ILE A 81 -3.00 0.23 3.12
CA ILE A 81 -3.24 1.38 2.26
C ILE A 81 -2.37 1.26 1.01
N TRP A 82 -3.00 1.38 -0.15
CA TRP A 82 -2.35 1.36 -1.46
C TRP A 82 -2.17 2.78 -1.98
N LYS A 83 -0.91 3.23 -2.07
CA LYS A 83 -0.57 4.54 -2.64
C LYS A 83 -0.07 4.36 -4.07
N GLU A 84 -0.82 4.86 -5.04
CA GLU A 84 -0.33 4.91 -6.42
C GLU A 84 0.81 5.93 -6.55
N ILE A 85 1.90 5.51 -7.19
CA ILE A 85 3.04 6.38 -7.50
C ILE A 85 3.53 6.16 -8.94
N SER A 86 3.95 7.26 -9.56
CA SER A 86 4.55 7.26 -10.89
C SER A 86 5.97 6.76 -10.83
N ASN A 87 6.34 5.87 -11.75
CA ASN A 87 7.71 5.40 -11.90
C ASN A 87 8.46 6.19 -13.00
N LEU A 88 9.00 7.36 -12.65
CA LEU A 88 9.72 8.21 -13.61
C LEU A 88 11.13 7.70 -13.95
N SER A 89 11.56 6.55 -13.44
CA SER A 89 12.79 5.89 -13.95
C SER A 89 12.56 5.25 -15.33
N GLU A 90 11.31 4.89 -15.63
CA GLU A 90 10.93 4.34 -16.92
C GLU A 90 10.50 5.45 -17.89
N PRO A 91 10.94 5.40 -19.16
CA PRO A 91 10.56 6.41 -20.14
C PRO A 91 9.06 6.32 -20.48
N ASN A 92 8.44 7.48 -20.68
CA ASN A 92 7.01 7.66 -21.00
C ASN A 92 6.02 7.43 -19.86
N GLU A 93 6.49 7.18 -18.64
CA GLU A 93 5.62 7.17 -17.46
C GLU A 93 5.15 8.60 -17.14
N LYS A 94 3.84 8.79 -16.95
CA LYS A 94 3.23 10.08 -16.59
C LYS A 94 3.06 10.15 -15.08
N VAL A 95 3.18 11.35 -14.49
CA VAL A 95 3.04 11.56 -13.04
C VAL A 95 1.68 11.03 -12.53
N ILE A 96 0.59 11.45 -13.17
CA ILE A 96 -0.74 10.85 -13.04
C ILE A 96 -1.39 11.03 -14.41
N GLU A 97 -1.98 9.97 -14.98
CA GLU A 97 -2.71 10.10 -16.23
C GLU A 97 -4.02 10.88 -16.01
N GLY A 98 -4.31 11.83 -16.89
CA GLY A 98 -5.52 12.65 -16.83
C GLY A 98 -5.41 13.94 -16.01
N TYR A 99 -4.67 13.97 -14.90
CA TYR A 99 -4.71 15.13 -13.99
C TYR A 99 -3.37 15.54 -13.38
N SER A 100 -3.23 16.85 -13.15
CA SER A 100 -2.15 17.48 -12.40
C SER A 100 -2.72 18.11 -11.12
N LYS A 101 -2.11 17.81 -9.97
CA LYS A 101 -2.41 18.54 -8.74
C LYS A 101 -1.64 19.86 -8.74
N ILE A 102 -2.37 20.97 -8.82
CA ILE A 102 -1.83 22.33 -8.75
C ILE A 102 -2.40 22.97 -7.48
N ASP A 103 -1.52 23.22 -6.51
CA ASP A 103 -1.91 23.73 -5.19
C ASP A 103 -2.98 22.83 -4.53
N ALA A 104 -4.15 23.38 -4.20
CA ALA A 104 -5.29 22.64 -3.65
C ALA A 104 -6.22 22.01 -4.70
N TYR A 105 -5.94 22.16 -6.00
CA TYR A 105 -6.84 21.76 -7.08
C TYR A 105 -6.25 20.62 -7.93
N VAL A 106 -7.15 19.84 -8.53
CA VAL A 106 -6.83 18.81 -9.51
C VAL A 106 -7.34 19.30 -10.87
N VAL A 107 -6.43 19.51 -11.81
CA VAL A 107 -6.70 20.11 -13.13
C VAL A 107 -6.35 19.09 -14.21
N ASN A 108 -7.06 19.07 -15.34
CA ASN A 108 -6.72 18.14 -16.42
C ASN A 108 -5.35 18.50 -17.03
N ASN A 109 -4.53 17.48 -17.30
CA ASN A 109 -3.20 17.68 -17.89
C ASN A 109 -3.22 18.45 -19.23
N ASP A 110 -4.26 18.28 -20.03
CA ASP A 110 -4.39 18.97 -21.33
C ASP A 110 -4.62 20.48 -21.17
N GLU A 111 -5.18 20.91 -20.04
CA GLU A 111 -5.38 22.32 -19.72
C GLU A 111 -4.09 23.00 -19.24
N VAL A 112 -3.14 22.22 -18.71
CA VAL A 112 -1.87 22.72 -18.16
C VAL A 112 -0.77 22.79 -19.21
N LYS A 113 -0.78 21.87 -20.18
CA LYS A 113 0.17 21.82 -21.29
C LYS A 113 -0.14 22.93 -22.31
N THR A 114 0.31 24.14 -22.02
CA THR A 114 0.33 25.26 -22.98
C THR A 114 1.58 25.25 -23.85
#